data_AF-A0A953TED4-F1
#
_entry.id   AF-A0A953TED4-F1
#
_cell.length_a   1.000
_cell.length_b   1.000
_cell.length_c   1.000
_cell.angle_alpha   90.00
_cell.angle_beta   90.00
_cell.angle_gamma   90.00
#
_symmetry.space_group_name_H-M   'P 1'
#
loop_
_entity.id
_entity.type
_entity.pdbx_description
1 polymer ?
#
loop_
_entity_poly.entity_id
_entity_poly.type
_entity_poly.pdbx_seq_one_letter_code
_entity_poly.pdbx_strand_id
1 'polypeptide(L)'
;MPSNIKVLLVDDNPMVLEMLRQALAQFSTVSTLTDGADALLRAIDDKPDLIISDYVMQTMDGKQLVTKLKGRSTTANIPVILMASKTDITEKLKVLQDTVEDFVEKPFFLKEAAARIKKVVDKISLEKMAREAPGESVLRGSLAQMNAMDLLQSLDMGHKTCSLTLSNNGEQCQLFFNDGQINHATYGNLKGDEAVYKVLTWTGGNFEINFTGSSDQQTTTRSTQGLLLEGLRLLDESNRDTEENVLEA
;
A
#
# COMPACT_ATOMS: atom_id res chain seq x y z
N MET A 1 -14.53 -5.82 3.47
CA MET A 1 -15.03 -4.45 3.69
C MET A 1 -14.04 -3.52 3.01
N PRO A 2 -14.47 -2.49 2.25
CA PRO A 2 -13.53 -1.50 1.73
C PRO A 2 -12.79 -0.83 2.91
N SER A 3 -11.51 -0.53 2.72
CA SER A 3 -10.68 0.21 3.66
C SER A 3 -11.38 1.50 4.10
N ASN A 4 -11.28 1.88 5.38
CA ASN A 4 -11.86 3.11 5.94
C ASN A 4 -11.07 4.38 5.51
N ILE A 5 -10.64 4.40 4.25
CA ILE A 5 -9.82 5.45 3.65
C ILE A 5 -10.75 6.35 2.83
N LYS A 6 -10.80 7.62 3.22
CA LYS A 6 -11.55 8.68 2.56
C LYS A 6 -10.66 9.33 1.50
N VAL A 7 -11.02 9.17 0.23
CA VAL A 7 -10.35 9.82 -0.89
C VAL A 7 -11.20 10.98 -1.37
N LEU A 8 -10.60 12.15 -1.54
CA LEU A 8 -11.21 13.30 -2.20
C LEU A 8 -10.60 13.45 -3.61
N LEU A 9 -11.42 13.22 -4.62
CA LEU A 9 -11.05 13.36 -6.03
C LEU A 9 -11.51 14.72 -6.56
N VAL A 10 -10.62 15.45 -7.22
CA VAL A 10 -10.86 16.80 -7.70
C VAL A 10 -10.43 16.91 -9.16
N ASP A 11 -11.37 17.17 -10.06
CA ASP A 11 -11.11 17.30 -11.50
C ASP A 11 -12.30 18.06 -12.12
N ASP A 12 -12.04 19.02 -13.01
CA ASP A 12 -13.11 19.81 -13.63
C ASP A 12 -13.90 19.01 -14.69
N ASN A 13 -13.45 17.80 -15.02
CA ASN A 13 -14.12 16.87 -15.92
C ASN A 13 -14.90 15.77 -15.15
N PRO A 14 -16.25 15.84 -15.14
CA PRO A 14 -17.08 14.85 -14.45
C PRO A 14 -16.91 13.41 -14.94
N MET A 15 -16.51 13.22 -16.20
CA MET A 15 -16.28 11.88 -16.75
C MET A 15 -15.03 11.24 -16.12
N VAL A 16 -13.96 12.02 -15.94
CA VAL A 16 -12.74 11.55 -15.26
C VAL A 16 -13.06 11.22 -13.80
N LEU A 17 -13.83 12.09 -13.14
CA LEU A 17 -14.30 11.86 -11.78
C LEU A 17 -15.02 10.52 -11.65
N GLU A 18 -16.01 10.26 -12.50
CA GLU A 18 -16.81 9.04 -12.42
C GLU A 18 -15.99 7.78 -12.72
N MET A 19 -15.12 7.83 -13.74
CA MET A 19 -14.26 6.69 -14.09
C MET A 19 -13.31 6.31 -12.94
N LEU A 20 -12.64 7.29 -12.34
CA LEU A 20 -11.73 7.06 -11.22
C LEU A 20 -12.50 6.65 -9.95
N ARG A 21 -13.65 7.29 -9.67
CA ARG A 21 -14.52 6.92 -8.55
C ARG A 21 -14.90 5.45 -8.61
N GLN A 22 -15.34 4.96 -9.77
CA GLN A 22 -15.68 3.54 -9.96
C GLN A 22 -14.47 2.63 -9.79
N ALA A 23 -13.32 2.97 -10.37
CA ALA A 23 -12.11 2.15 -10.27
C ALA A 23 -11.57 2.02 -8.84
N LEU A 24 -11.77 3.05 -8.01
CA LEU A 24 -11.27 3.16 -6.63
C LEU A 24 -12.29 2.73 -5.56
N ALA A 25 -13.57 2.60 -5.90
CA ALA A 25 -14.65 2.29 -4.96
C ALA A 25 -14.47 0.97 -4.19
N GLN A 26 -13.74 0.01 -4.78
CA GLN A 26 -13.42 -1.26 -4.14
C GLN A 26 -12.34 -1.15 -3.04
N PHE A 27 -11.56 -0.06 -3.03
CA PHE A 27 -10.43 0.14 -2.10
C PHE A 27 -10.60 1.36 -1.18
N SER A 28 -11.58 2.24 -1.42
CA SER A 28 -11.72 3.48 -0.67
C SER A 28 -13.12 4.07 -0.76
N THR A 29 -13.46 4.94 0.19
CA THR A 29 -14.66 5.79 0.11
C THR A 29 -14.29 7.06 -0.66
N VAL A 30 -14.80 7.19 -1.88
CA VAL A 30 -14.43 8.30 -2.78
C VAL A 30 -15.53 9.36 -2.77
N SER A 31 -15.13 10.60 -2.47
CA SER A 31 -15.93 11.81 -2.70
C SER A 31 -15.32 12.60 -3.85
N THR A 32 -16.14 13.31 -4.61
CA THR A 32 -15.72 14.02 -5.83
C THR A 32 -16.11 15.48 -5.77
N LEU A 33 -15.24 16.37 -6.25
CA LEU A 33 -15.50 17.79 -6.45
C LEU A 33 -14.94 18.22 -7.81
N THR A 34 -15.52 19.26 -8.40
CA THR A 34 -15.09 19.79 -9.70
C THR A 34 -14.23 21.04 -9.58
N ASP A 35 -13.93 21.47 -8.35
CA ASP A 35 -13.25 22.74 -8.10
C ASP A 35 -12.29 22.65 -6.89
N GLY A 36 -11.10 23.24 -7.06
CA GLY A 36 -10.06 23.25 -6.02
C GLY A 36 -10.41 24.10 -4.79
N ALA A 37 -11.23 25.15 -4.92
CA ALA A 37 -11.67 25.96 -3.79
C ALA A 37 -12.63 25.18 -2.90
N ASP A 38 -13.60 24.50 -3.51
CA ASP A 38 -14.51 23.59 -2.79
C ASP A 38 -13.74 22.44 -2.15
N ALA A 39 -12.72 21.92 -2.83
CA ALA A 39 -11.87 20.87 -2.28
C ALA A 39 -11.09 21.32 -1.04
N LEU A 40 -10.57 22.55 -1.05
CA LEU A 40 -9.92 23.12 0.13
C LEU A 40 -10.89 23.26 1.30
N LEU A 41 -12.10 23.77 1.06
CA LEU A 41 -13.12 23.89 2.10
C LEU A 41 -13.52 22.52 2.66
N ARG A 42 -13.79 21.56 1.78
CA ARG A 42 -14.09 20.17 2.16
C ARG A 42 -12.97 19.55 2.98
N ALA A 43 -11.71 19.74 2.60
CA ALA A 43 -10.57 19.19 3.32
C ALA A 43 -10.39 19.79 4.72
N ILE A 44 -10.91 21.00 4.97
CA ILE A 44 -10.93 21.62 6.29
C ILE A 44 -12.06 21.04 7.14
N ASP A 45 -13.26 20.90 6.56
CA ASP A 45 -14.47 20.50 7.29
C ASP A 45 -14.56 18.99 7.56
N ASP A 46 -14.18 18.15 6.58
CA ASP A 46 -14.16 16.69 6.67
C ASP A 46 -12.87 16.19 6.04
N LYS A 47 -11.83 16.00 6.87
CA LYS A 47 -10.49 15.66 6.42
C LYS A 47 -10.47 14.35 5.64
N PRO A 48 -10.11 14.37 4.34
CA PRO A 48 -9.80 13.15 3.62
C PRO A 48 -8.46 12.58 4.08
N ASP A 49 -8.32 11.27 3.91
CA ASP A 49 -7.05 10.56 4.11
C ASP A 49 -6.11 10.75 2.91
N LEU A 50 -6.66 11.05 1.72
CA LEU A 50 -5.91 11.32 0.49
C LEU A 50 -6.67 12.30 -0.41
N ILE A 51 -5.96 13.26 -1.01
CA ILE A 51 -6.50 14.12 -2.08
C ILE A 51 -5.85 13.74 -3.40
N ILE A 52 -6.66 13.61 -4.45
CA ILE A 52 -6.20 13.41 -5.82
C ILE A 52 -6.77 14.57 -6.63
N SER A 53 -5.92 15.43 -7.16
CA SER A 53 -6.36 16.65 -7.84
C SER A 53 -5.79 16.72 -9.24
N ASP A 54 -6.60 17.17 -10.18
CA ASP A 54 -6.10 17.70 -11.44
C ASP A 54 -5.19 18.90 -11.16
N TYR A 55 -4.14 19.01 -11.96
CA TYR A 55 -3.24 20.14 -11.92
C TYR A 55 -3.87 21.36 -12.59
N VAL A 56 -4.54 21.19 -13.74
CA VAL A 56 -5.13 22.29 -14.50
C VAL A 56 -6.63 22.35 -14.24
N MET A 57 -7.09 23.40 -13.56
CA MET A 57 -8.52 23.63 -13.30
C MET A 57 -8.84 25.13 -13.45
N GLN A 58 -10.10 25.48 -13.67
CA GLN A 58 -10.50 26.85 -14.03
C GLN A 58 -10.37 27.87 -12.89
N THR A 59 -10.82 27.55 -11.69
CA THR A 59 -10.87 28.52 -10.58
C THR A 59 -9.60 28.48 -9.71
N MET A 60 -9.32 27.31 -9.14
CA MET A 60 -8.14 27.06 -8.32
C MET A 60 -7.44 25.85 -8.88
N ASP A 61 -6.22 26.04 -9.35
CA ASP A 61 -5.40 24.96 -9.90
C ASP A 61 -4.85 24.04 -8.79
N GLY A 62 -4.36 22.87 -9.18
CA GLY A 62 -3.86 21.87 -8.22
C GLY A 62 -2.63 22.35 -7.42
N LYS A 63 -1.80 23.24 -7.98
CA LYS A 63 -0.64 23.80 -7.27
C LYS A 63 -1.06 24.78 -6.19
N GLN A 64 -2.03 25.64 -6.47
CA GLN A 64 -2.62 26.55 -5.50
C GLN A 64 -3.31 25.78 -4.39
N LEU A 65 -4.04 24.70 -4.72
CA LEU A 65 -4.65 23.80 -3.75
C LEU A 65 -3.58 23.20 -2.82
N VAL A 66 -2.54 22.58 -3.37
CA VAL A 66 -1.43 22.01 -2.58
C VAL A 66 -0.79 23.08 -1.67
N THR A 67 -0.46 24.24 -2.22
CA THR A 67 0.16 25.33 -1.46
C THR A 67 -0.71 25.75 -0.27
N LYS A 68 -2.03 25.89 -0.49
CA LYS A 68 -2.99 26.29 0.55
C LYS A 68 -3.23 25.19 1.60
N LEU A 69 -3.21 23.92 1.21
CA LEU A 69 -3.31 22.78 2.13
C LEU A 69 -2.08 22.70 3.02
N LYS A 70 -0.88 22.82 2.44
CA LYS A 70 0.40 22.70 3.14
C LYS A 70 0.70 23.91 4.03
N GLY A 71 0.16 25.09 3.70
CA GLY A 71 0.27 26.29 4.53
C GLY A 71 -0.60 26.28 5.80
N ARG A 72 -1.41 25.24 6.06
CA ARG A 72 -2.29 25.15 7.23
C ARG A 72 -1.95 23.93 8.08
N SER A 73 -1.74 24.12 9.39
CA SER A 73 -1.41 23.03 10.32
C SER A 73 -2.44 21.89 10.34
N THR A 74 -3.71 22.21 10.09
CA THR A 74 -4.79 21.22 10.09
C THR A 74 -4.78 20.32 8.85
N THR A 75 -4.35 20.81 7.69
CA THR A 75 -4.40 20.09 6.41
C THR A 75 -3.02 19.75 5.84
N ALA A 76 -1.93 20.23 6.45
CA ALA A 76 -0.58 20.09 5.91
C ALA A 76 -0.14 18.62 5.74
N ASN A 77 -0.61 17.74 6.62
CA ASN A 77 -0.24 16.33 6.62
C ASN A 77 -1.08 15.48 5.66
N ILE A 78 -2.08 16.07 4.98
CA ILE A 78 -2.90 15.32 4.01
C ILE A 78 -2.00 15.01 2.80
N PRO A 79 -1.82 13.73 2.42
CA PRO A 79 -1.11 13.37 1.21
C PRO A 79 -1.91 13.80 -0.02
N VAL A 80 -1.21 14.26 -1.05
CA VAL A 80 -1.81 14.73 -2.29
C VAL A 80 -1.16 14.03 -3.47
N ILE A 81 -1.95 13.53 -4.40
CA ILE A 81 -1.51 13.09 -5.72
C ILE A 81 -1.97 14.13 -6.74
N LEU A 82 -1.08 14.57 -7.62
CA LEU A 82 -1.43 15.48 -8.72
C LEU A 82 -1.54 14.72 -10.04
N MET A 83 -2.63 14.94 -10.76
CA MET A 83 -2.80 14.48 -12.14
C MET A 83 -2.38 15.62 -13.09
N ALA A 84 -1.40 15.40 -13.96
CA ALA A 84 -0.84 16.48 -14.77
C ALA A 84 -0.26 15.97 -16.09
N SER A 85 -0.11 16.84 -17.09
CA SER A 85 0.62 16.47 -18.31
C SER A 85 2.09 16.21 -18.02
N LYS A 86 2.75 15.37 -18.82
CA LYS A 86 4.19 15.11 -18.70
C LYS A 86 5.02 16.39 -18.64
N THR A 87 4.73 17.33 -19.54
CA THR A 87 5.42 18.62 -19.62
C THR A 87 5.27 19.42 -18.34
N ASP A 88 4.06 19.49 -17.78
CA ASP A 88 3.82 20.20 -16.51
C ASP A 88 4.57 19.54 -15.35
N ILE A 89 4.61 18.20 -15.30
CA ILE A 89 5.38 17.45 -14.30
C ILE A 89 6.86 17.81 -14.38
N THR A 90 7.44 17.77 -15.58
CA THR A 90 8.88 17.97 -15.78
C THR A 90 9.34 19.42 -15.70
N GLU A 91 8.46 20.39 -15.96
CA GLU A 91 8.83 21.81 -16.05
C GLU A 91 8.30 22.65 -14.89
N LYS A 92 7.06 22.41 -14.45
CA LYS A 92 6.37 23.30 -13.50
C LYS A 92 6.22 22.71 -12.10
N LEU A 93 6.11 21.39 -12.01
CA LEU A 93 5.82 20.69 -10.76
C LEU A 93 7.05 20.05 -10.09
N LYS A 94 8.24 20.17 -10.69
CA LYS A 94 9.50 19.73 -10.06
C LYS A 94 9.66 20.22 -8.63
N VAL A 95 9.32 21.48 -8.36
CA VAL A 95 9.43 22.09 -7.03
C VAL A 95 8.44 21.53 -6.00
N LEU A 96 7.40 20.82 -6.46
CA LEU A 96 6.39 20.20 -5.60
C LEU A 96 6.67 18.71 -5.36
N GLN A 97 7.70 18.12 -5.97
CA GLN A 97 7.98 16.67 -5.87
C GLN A 97 8.14 16.20 -4.43
N ASP A 98 8.77 17.01 -3.57
CA ASP A 98 8.97 16.66 -2.15
C ASP A 98 7.73 16.97 -1.27
N THR A 99 6.69 17.59 -1.85
CA THR A 99 5.50 18.06 -1.12
C THR A 99 4.26 17.22 -1.41
N VAL A 100 4.24 16.53 -2.55
CA VAL A 100 3.16 15.63 -2.97
C VAL A 100 3.63 14.17 -2.86
N GLU A 101 2.68 13.24 -2.77
CA GLU A 101 2.98 11.82 -2.61
C GLU A 101 3.36 11.15 -3.94
N ASP A 102 2.65 11.49 -5.03
CA ASP A 102 2.94 10.99 -6.37
C ASP A 102 2.32 11.90 -7.45
N PHE A 103 2.66 11.62 -8.70
CA PHE A 103 2.05 12.21 -9.89
C PHE A 103 1.42 11.12 -10.77
N VAL A 104 0.26 11.43 -11.35
CA VAL A 104 -0.37 10.62 -12.40
C VAL A 104 -0.28 11.41 -13.71
N GLU A 105 0.48 10.88 -14.69
CA GLU A 105 0.64 11.52 -15.99
C GLU A 105 -0.66 11.43 -16.81
N LYS A 106 -1.16 12.56 -17.32
CA LYS A 106 -2.26 12.65 -18.28
C LYS A 106 -1.72 12.71 -19.72
N PRO A 107 -2.32 11.98 -20.70
CA PRO A 107 -3.41 11.02 -20.54
C PRO A 107 -2.94 9.69 -19.92
N PHE A 108 -3.81 9.03 -19.14
CA PHE A 108 -3.50 7.76 -18.47
C PHE A 108 -4.45 6.64 -18.88
N PHE A 109 -3.96 5.40 -18.77
CA PHE A 109 -4.83 4.24 -18.73
C PHE A 109 -5.44 4.10 -17.32
N LEU A 110 -6.77 3.94 -17.24
CA LEU A 110 -7.49 3.89 -15.97
C LEU A 110 -6.94 2.83 -15.02
N LYS A 111 -6.57 1.65 -15.54
CA LYS A 111 -6.01 0.55 -14.75
C LYS A 111 -4.67 0.91 -14.11
N GLU A 112 -3.82 1.64 -14.83
CA GLU A 112 -2.50 2.06 -14.34
C GLU A 112 -2.62 3.16 -13.28
N ALA A 113 -3.47 4.16 -13.54
CA ALA A 113 -3.78 5.21 -12.58
C ALA A 113 -4.35 4.62 -11.28
N ALA A 114 -5.34 3.72 -11.40
CA ALA A 114 -5.95 3.05 -10.26
C ALA A 114 -4.93 2.20 -9.47
N ALA A 115 -4.04 1.47 -10.15
CA ALA A 115 -3.00 0.68 -9.49
C ALA A 115 -1.99 1.57 -8.71
N ARG A 116 -1.61 2.72 -9.28
CA ARG A 116 -0.73 3.69 -8.62
C ARG A 116 -1.40 4.31 -7.39
N ILE A 117 -2.64 4.76 -7.54
CA ILE A 117 -3.42 5.33 -6.44
C ILE A 117 -3.65 4.27 -5.34
N LYS A 118 -3.94 3.03 -5.71
CA LYS A 118 -4.13 1.91 -4.75
C LYS A 118 -2.90 1.73 -3.86
N LYS A 119 -1.68 1.80 -4.41
CA LYS A 119 -0.45 1.68 -3.60
C LYS A 119 -0.38 2.74 -2.49
N VAL A 120 -0.75 3.98 -2.82
CA VAL A 120 -0.79 5.09 -1.84
C VAL A 120 -1.92 4.87 -0.82
N VAL A 121 -3.10 4.44 -1.26
CA VAL A 121 -4.23 4.10 -0.37
C VAL A 121 -3.86 2.98 0.60
N ASP A 122 -3.22 1.91 0.12
CA ASP A 122 -2.79 0.77 0.93
C ASP A 122 -1.77 1.23 2.00
N LYS A 123 -0.79 2.06 1.61
CA LYS A 123 0.18 2.67 2.54
C LYS A 123 -0.52 3.49 3.63
N ILE A 124 -1.43 4.39 3.26
CA ILE A 124 -2.17 5.23 4.23
C ILE A 124 -3.04 4.37 5.13
N SER A 125 -3.67 3.31 4.59
CA SER A 125 -4.46 2.37 5.38
C SER A 125 -3.62 1.71 6.46
N LEU A 126 -2.42 1.22 6.12
CA LEU A 126 -1.50 0.62 7.08
C LEU A 126 -1.07 1.62 8.15
N GLU A 127 -0.72 2.85 7.78
CA GLU A 127 -0.32 3.89 8.73
C GLU A 127 -1.45 4.30 9.68
N LYS A 128 -2.69 4.38 9.16
CA LYS A 128 -3.88 4.72 9.94
C LYS A 128 -4.22 3.60 10.92
N MET A 129 -4.19 2.36 10.45
CA MET A 129 -4.38 1.18 11.30
C MET A 129 -3.31 1.09 12.39
N ALA A 130 -2.05 1.41 12.08
CA ALA A 130 -0.98 1.45 13.08
C ALA A 130 -1.16 2.58 14.11
N ARG A 131 -1.73 3.73 13.72
CA ARG A 131 -2.00 4.87 14.62
C ARG A 131 -3.27 4.71 15.46
N GLU A 132 -4.30 4.08 14.92
CA GLU A 132 -5.57 3.76 15.58
C GLU A 132 -5.49 2.50 16.45
N ALA A 133 -4.32 1.86 16.50
CA ALA A 133 -4.01 0.77 17.42
C ALA A 133 -3.45 1.21 18.80
N PRO A 134 -4.11 2.08 19.59
CA PRO A 134 -3.98 2.01 21.04
C PRO A 134 -4.86 0.91 21.68
N GLY A 135 -5.55 0.07 20.89
CA GLY A 135 -6.52 -0.89 21.45
C GLY A 135 -6.87 -2.15 20.65
N GLU A 136 -6.71 -2.18 19.32
CA GLU A 136 -6.80 -3.45 18.55
C GLU A 136 -5.41 -3.89 18.14
N SER A 137 -4.80 -4.73 18.96
CA SER A 137 -3.46 -5.29 18.76
C SER A 137 -3.32 -6.15 17.51
N VAL A 138 -4.38 -6.35 16.72
CA VAL A 138 -4.48 -7.38 15.67
C VAL A 138 -5.09 -6.83 14.38
N LEU A 139 -4.32 -6.84 13.29
CA LEU A 139 -4.69 -6.43 11.93
C LEU A 139 -4.98 -7.66 11.07
N ARG A 140 -6.09 -7.71 10.33
CA ARG A 140 -6.46 -8.87 9.47
C ARG A 140 -6.69 -8.46 8.01
N GLY A 141 -6.37 -9.34 7.07
CA GLY A 141 -6.63 -9.13 5.64
C GLY A 141 -6.47 -10.39 4.79
N SER A 142 -6.51 -10.22 3.46
CA SER A 142 -6.40 -11.33 2.50
C SER A 142 -5.10 -11.27 1.71
N LEU A 143 -4.47 -12.44 1.52
CA LEU A 143 -3.27 -12.59 0.70
C LEU A 143 -3.51 -12.34 -0.79
N ALA A 144 -4.76 -12.41 -1.25
CA ALA A 144 -5.11 -12.04 -2.62
C ALA A 144 -5.05 -10.52 -2.86
N GLN A 145 -5.17 -9.72 -1.79
CA GLN A 145 -5.11 -8.26 -1.87
C GLN A 145 -3.70 -7.72 -1.64
N MET A 146 -2.94 -8.40 -0.77
CA MET A 146 -1.56 -8.08 -0.43
C MET A 146 -0.82 -9.40 -0.27
N ASN A 147 0.08 -9.72 -1.19
CA ASN A 147 0.79 -11.00 -1.17
C ASN A 147 1.74 -11.08 0.05
N ALA A 148 2.21 -12.29 0.36
CA ALA A 148 3.09 -12.50 1.51
C ALA A 148 4.37 -11.64 1.42
N MET A 149 4.94 -11.48 0.23
CA MET A 149 6.17 -10.71 0.02
C MET A 149 6.01 -9.23 0.37
N ASP A 150 4.94 -8.61 -0.08
CA ASP A 150 4.62 -7.20 0.18
C ASP A 150 4.42 -6.98 1.69
N LEU A 151 3.79 -7.93 2.40
CA LEU A 151 3.63 -7.89 3.85
C LEU A 151 5.00 -7.95 4.56
N LEU A 152 5.84 -8.92 4.20
CA LEU A 152 7.17 -9.07 4.83
C LEU A 152 8.05 -7.83 4.56
N GLN A 153 8.03 -7.28 3.34
CA GLN A 153 8.76 -6.06 3.00
C GLN A 153 8.24 -4.83 3.75
N SER A 154 6.91 -4.70 3.88
CA SER A 154 6.30 -3.56 4.58
C SER A 154 6.62 -3.57 6.08
N LEU A 155 6.63 -4.74 6.71
CA LEU A 155 6.98 -4.89 8.12
C LEU A 155 8.47 -4.64 8.37
N ASP A 156 9.34 -5.08 7.45
CA ASP A 156 10.79 -4.79 7.45
C ASP A 156 11.05 -3.28 7.36
N MET A 157 10.55 -2.63 6.30
CA MET A 157 10.73 -1.18 6.07
C MET A 157 10.10 -0.33 7.19
N GLY A 158 9.01 -0.83 7.79
CA GLY A 158 8.33 -0.19 8.90
C GLY A 158 8.98 -0.41 10.26
N HIS A 159 10.10 -1.15 10.33
CA HIS A 159 10.81 -1.51 11.56
C HIS A 159 9.87 -2.05 12.65
N LYS A 160 8.93 -2.92 12.27
CA LYS A 160 7.87 -3.39 13.17
C LYS A 160 8.33 -4.55 14.03
N THR A 161 7.95 -4.52 15.29
CA THR A 161 7.99 -5.67 16.20
C THR A 161 6.57 -6.20 16.35
N CYS A 162 6.30 -7.40 15.84
CA CYS A 162 4.97 -8.00 15.79
C CYS A 162 5.04 -9.49 15.42
N SER A 163 3.95 -10.22 15.59
CA SER A 163 3.78 -11.55 15.00
C SER A 163 2.84 -11.49 13.81
N LEU A 164 3.22 -12.08 12.68
CA LEU A 164 2.40 -12.26 11.49
C LEU A 164 1.99 -13.73 11.39
N THR A 165 0.70 -13.99 11.36
CA THR A 165 0.11 -15.30 11.06
C THR A 165 -0.48 -15.27 9.67
N LEU A 166 -0.04 -16.21 8.83
CA LEU A 166 -0.55 -16.45 7.50
C LEU A 166 -1.29 -17.79 7.52
N SER A 167 -2.47 -17.85 6.90
CA SER A 167 -3.27 -19.07 6.78
C SER A 167 -3.76 -19.30 5.36
N ASN A 168 -3.68 -20.54 4.88
CA ASN A 168 -4.16 -20.93 3.55
C ASN A 168 -4.55 -22.42 3.54
N ASN A 169 -5.76 -22.76 3.08
CA ASN A 169 -6.25 -24.14 2.95
C ASN A 169 -6.04 -25.05 4.19
N GLY A 170 -6.20 -24.51 5.39
CA GLY A 170 -6.02 -25.25 6.65
C GLY A 170 -4.57 -25.33 7.14
N GLU A 171 -3.62 -24.84 6.37
CA GLU A 171 -2.23 -24.65 6.79
C GLU A 171 -2.03 -23.26 7.40
N GLN A 172 -1.07 -23.16 8.31
CA GLN A 172 -0.75 -21.93 9.01
C GLN A 172 0.77 -21.76 9.15
N CYS A 173 1.25 -20.55 8.87
CA CYS A 173 2.62 -20.12 9.12
C CYS A 173 2.58 -18.95 10.11
N GLN A 174 3.44 -18.98 11.13
CA GLN A 174 3.58 -17.91 12.10
C GLN A 174 5.01 -17.37 12.06
N LEU A 175 5.14 -16.08 11.80
CA LEU A 175 6.39 -15.34 11.76
C LEU A 175 6.41 -14.31 12.89
N PHE A 176 7.57 -14.09 13.47
CA PHE A 176 7.80 -13.08 14.49
C PHE A 176 8.86 -12.12 13.99
N PHE A 177 8.59 -10.84 14.18
CA PHE A 177 9.44 -9.73 13.79
C PHE A 177 9.93 -9.02 15.04
N ASN A 178 11.19 -8.62 15.01
CA ASN A 178 11.80 -7.69 15.93
C ASN A 178 12.53 -6.61 15.13
N ASP A 179 12.08 -5.36 15.24
CA ASP A 179 12.66 -4.22 14.52
C ASP A 179 12.73 -4.44 12.99
N GLY A 180 11.67 -5.01 12.42
CA GLY A 180 11.58 -5.35 10.99
C GLY A 180 12.28 -6.64 10.59
N GLN A 181 13.10 -7.23 11.47
CA GLN A 181 13.78 -8.50 11.20
C GLN A 181 12.94 -9.69 11.65
N ILE A 182 12.71 -10.65 10.73
CA ILE A 182 12.10 -11.93 11.09
C ILE A 182 13.12 -12.70 11.93
N ASN A 183 12.84 -12.90 13.22
CA ASN A 183 13.72 -13.65 14.13
C ASN A 183 13.27 -15.11 14.33
N HIS A 184 11.96 -15.36 14.24
CA HIS A 184 11.40 -16.70 14.37
C HIS A 184 10.29 -16.95 13.34
N ALA A 185 10.23 -18.17 12.81
CA ALA A 185 9.17 -18.60 11.92
C ALA A 185 8.84 -20.07 12.14
N THR A 186 7.57 -20.44 12.00
CA THR A 186 7.07 -21.81 12.12
C THR A 186 6.01 -22.10 11.07
N TYR A 187 6.04 -23.28 10.49
CA TYR A 187 5.02 -23.78 9.56
C TYR A 187 4.95 -25.30 9.69
N GLY A 188 3.87 -25.83 10.27
CA GLY A 188 3.79 -27.25 10.61
C GLY A 188 5.02 -27.72 11.42
N ASN A 189 5.83 -28.60 10.85
CA ASN A 189 7.08 -29.08 11.44
C ASN A 189 8.32 -28.28 11.03
N LEU A 190 8.21 -27.36 10.06
CA LEU A 190 9.31 -26.50 9.62
C LEU A 190 9.49 -25.33 10.58
N LYS A 191 10.76 -24.91 10.75
CA LYS A 191 11.13 -23.75 11.58
C LYS A 191 12.21 -22.92 10.90
N GLY A 192 12.24 -21.63 11.20
CA GLY A 192 13.24 -20.71 10.66
C GLY A 192 13.08 -20.47 9.16
N ASP A 193 14.20 -20.37 8.45
CA ASP A 193 14.26 -19.98 7.05
C ASP A 193 13.32 -20.82 6.16
N GLU A 194 13.25 -22.13 6.37
CA GLU A 194 12.40 -23.04 5.58
C GLU A 194 10.90 -22.72 5.70
N ALA A 195 10.44 -22.31 6.89
CA ALA A 195 9.06 -21.90 7.11
C ALA A 195 8.74 -20.60 6.36
N VAL A 196 9.71 -19.68 6.27
CA VAL A 196 9.57 -18.45 5.49
C VAL A 196 9.52 -18.77 4.00
N TYR A 197 10.40 -19.63 3.48
CA TYR A 197 10.39 -19.99 2.06
C TYR A 197 9.08 -20.66 1.64
N LYS A 198 8.48 -21.50 2.51
CA LYS A 198 7.18 -22.09 2.21
C LYS A 198 6.06 -21.07 2.10
N VAL A 199 6.05 -20.01 2.90
CA VAL A 199 4.97 -19.03 2.83
C VAL A 199 5.08 -18.09 1.63
N LEU A 200 6.29 -17.92 1.08
CA LEU A 200 6.49 -17.14 -0.15
C LEU A 200 5.87 -17.79 -1.39
N THR A 201 5.56 -19.10 -1.36
CA THR A 201 4.88 -19.79 -2.46
C THR A 201 3.36 -19.54 -2.47
N TRP A 202 2.81 -18.93 -1.41
CA TRP A 202 1.37 -18.75 -1.27
C TRP A 202 0.85 -17.58 -2.09
N THR A 203 -0.12 -17.85 -2.96
CA THR A 203 -0.79 -16.86 -3.82
C THR A 203 -2.17 -16.44 -3.29
N GLY A 204 -2.63 -17.04 -2.18
CA GLY A 204 -3.94 -16.80 -1.59
C GLY A 204 -3.99 -17.18 -0.11
N GLY A 205 -5.13 -16.91 0.53
CA GLY A 205 -5.33 -17.11 1.97
C GLY A 205 -5.60 -15.81 2.73
N ASN A 206 -5.43 -15.86 4.06
CA ASN A 206 -5.65 -14.75 4.97
C ASN A 206 -4.43 -14.48 5.83
N PHE A 207 -4.26 -13.24 6.27
CA PHE A 207 -3.22 -12.84 7.20
C PHE A 207 -3.79 -12.18 8.45
N GLU A 208 -3.03 -12.28 9.53
CA GLU A 208 -3.27 -11.62 10.80
C GLU A 208 -1.94 -11.10 11.36
N ILE A 209 -1.82 -9.80 11.65
CA ILE A 209 -0.65 -9.18 12.27
C ILE A 209 -1.02 -8.79 13.69
N ASN A 210 -0.42 -9.42 14.68
CA ASN A 210 -0.53 -9.02 16.07
C ASN A 210 0.67 -8.17 16.49
N PHE A 211 0.46 -6.86 16.68
CA PHE A 211 1.48 -5.88 17.08
C PHE A 211 1.94 -6.00 18.54
N THR A 212 1.30 -6.85 19.34
CA THR A 212 1.77 -7.22 20.68
C THR A 212 2.47 -8.59 20.70
N GLY A 213 2.41 -9.33 19.59
CA GLY A 213 3.08 -10.62 19.46
C GLY A 213 4.58 -10.44 19.29
N SER A 214 5.36 -11.12 20.12
CA SER A 214 6.81 -11.23 19.98
C SER A 214 7.26 -12.65 20.33
N SER A 215 8.49 -12.99 19.96
CA SER A 215 9.13 -14.24 20.34
C SER A 215 10.59 -13.96 20.70
N ASP A 216 11.08 -14.61 21.74
CA ASP A 216 12.48 -14.56 22.15
C ASP A 216 13.34 -15.61 21.41
N GLN A 217 12.72 -16.43 20.56
CA GLN A 217 13.46 -17.42 19.76
C GLN A 217 14.16 -16.77 18.57
N GLN A 218 15.33 -17.30 18.23
CA GLN A 218 16.06 -16.99 17.00
C GLN A 218 16.20 -18.28 16.20
N THR A 219 15.36 -18.47 15.19
CA THR A 219 15.43 -19.64 14.30
C THR A 219 15.77 -19.28 12.87
N THR A 220 15.61 -18.02 12.48
CA THR A 220 16.06 -17.55 11.17
C THR A 220 17.55 -17.22 11.23
N THR A 221 18.25 -17.48 10.12
CA THR A 221 19.71 -17.30 10.03
C THR A 221 20.12 -16.12 9.16
N ARG A 222 19.16 -15.51 8.46
CA ARG A 222 19.35 -14.41 7.52
C ARG A 222 18.52 -13.19 7.93
N SER A 223 18.88 -12.02 7.42
CA SER A 223 18.02 -10.83 7.48
C SER A 223 16.74 -11.06 6.70
N THR A 224 15.69 -10.27 6.98
CA THR A 224 14.42 -10.34 6.24
C THR A 224 14.66 -10.21 4.73
N GLN A 225 15.49 -9.26 4.31
CA GLN A 225 15.86 -9.11 2.89
C GLN A 225 16.60 -10.33 2.35
N GLY A 226 17.52 -10.91 3.13
CA GLY A 226 18.25 -12.13 2.73
C GLY A 226 17.35 -13.34 2.59
N LEU A 227 16.31 -13.47 3.43
CA LEU A 227 15.28 -14.49 3.31
C LEU A 227 14.43 -14.31 2.05
N LEU A 228 14.04 -13.08 1.75
CA LEU A 228 13.25 -12.77 0.55
C LEU A 228 14.02 -13.07 -0.74
N LEU A 229 15.30 -12.66 -0.82
CA LEU A 229 16.15 -12.93 -1.97
C LEU A 229 16.39 -14.43 -2.19
N GLU A 230 16.68 -15.17 -1.11
CA GLU A 230 16.88 -16.63 -1.20
C GLU A 230 15.57 -17.34 -1.58
N GLY A 231 14.45 -16.94 -0.99
CA GLY A 231 13.13 -17.51 -1.31
C GLY A 231 12.73 -17.28 -2.76
N LEU A 232 13.00 -16.09 -3.31
CA LEU A 232 12.80 -15.79 -4.73
C LEU A 232 13.65 -16.68 -5.64
N ARG A 233 14.94 -16.87 -5.32
CA ARG A 233 15.83 -17.77 -6.06
C ARG A 233 15.27 -19.20 -6.11
N LEU A 234 14.81 -19.71 -4.96
CA LEU A 234 14.22 -21.06 -4.85
C LEU A 234 12.90 -21.20 -5.62
N LEU A 235 12.08 -20.15 -5.66
CA LEU A 235 10.84 -20.12 -6.44
C LEU A 235 11.12 -20.15 -7.94
N ASP A 236 12.09 -19.36 -8.41
CA ASP A 236 12.49 -19.32 -9.82
C ASP A 236 13.06 -20.68 -10.29
N GLU A 237 13.86 -21.34 -9.44
CA GLU A 237 14.38 -22.69 -9.71
C GLU A 237 13.24 -23.73 -9.81
N SER A 238 12.32 -23.72 -8.85
CA SER A 238 11.18 -24.66 -8.84
C SER A 238 10.26 -24.50 -10.06
N ASN A 239 10.06 -23.27 -10.53
CA ASN A 239 9.24 -23.00 -11.71
C ASN A 239 9.90 -23.51 -13.00
N ARG A 240 11.22 -23.38 -13.14
CA ARG A 240 11.96 -23.89 -14.31
C ARG A 240 11.95 -25.41 -14.39
N ASP A 241 12.14 -26.09 -13.26
CA ASP A 241 12.10 -27.56 -13.18
C ASP A 241 10.70 -28.11 -13.55
N THR A 242 9.64 -27.35 -13.26
CA THR A 242 8.26 -27.74 -13.61
C THR A 242 7.99 -27.57 -15.11
N GLU A 243 8.53 -26.52 -15.74
CA GLU A 243 8.40 -26.29 -17.18
C GLU A 243 9.19 -27.30 -18.02
N GLU A 244 10.39 -27.68 -17.59
CA GLU A 244 11.21 -28.70 -18.28
C GLU A 244 10.57 -30.10 -18.22
N ASN A 245 9.99 -30.49 -17.08
CA ASN A 245 9.32 -31.80 -16.95
C ASN A 245 8.01 -31.92 -17.76
N VAL A 246 7.37 -30.80 -18.12
CA VAL A 246 6.16 -30.81 -18.98
C VAL A 246 6.53 -30.90 -20.47
N LEU A 247 7.74 -30.52 -20.85
CA LEU A 247 8.24 -30.61 -22.23
C LEU A 247 8.82 -31.99 -22.57
N GLU A 248 9.18 -32.79 -21.56
CA GLU A 248 9.69 -34.16 -21.73
C GLU A 248 8.63 -35.28 -21.59
N ALA A 249 7.37 -34.94 -21.28
CA ALA A 249 6.24 -35.87 -21.12
C ALA A 249 5.28 -35.86 -22.32
#